data_AF-A0A969DNJ7-F1
#
_entry.id   AF-A0A969DNJ7-F1
#
_cell.length_a   1.000
_cell.length_b   1.000
_cell.length_c   1.000
_cell.angle_alpha   90.00
_cell.angle_beta   90.00
_cell.angle_gamma   90.00
#
_symmetry.space_group_name_H-M   'P 1'
#
loop_
_entity.id
_entity.type
_entity.pdbx_description
1 polymer ?
#
loop_
_entity_poly.entity_id
_entity_poly.type
_entity_poly.pdbx_seq_one_letter_code
_entity_poly.pdbx_strand_id
1 'polypeptide(L)'
;MKKKLFFCLLLILIGSITSCQDDLEATNEPIILGSEPVNFYKNKAMFDEASRLRSDDYSSPFSIDHIQRTGDTLKVEVSYAKGCEGTFHVIWDGAIMESYPMQATLFLKFQATGCPNKFILDETVRKVITIDLVGFIGDEQLVKETIFHVANASSLQGVTCEGNCDETVSNG
;
A
#
# COMPACT_ATOMS: atom_id res chain seq x y z
N MET A 1 -17.35 -64.69 -9.84
CA MET A 1 -16.21 -63.82 -9.49
C MET A 1 -16.19 -62.61 -10.40
N LYS A 2 -16.12 -61.43 -9.77
CA LYS A 2 -15.46 -60.20 -10.24
C LYS A 2 -16.03 -59.43 -11.44
N LYS A 3 -16.42 -58.20 -11.08
CA LYS A 3 -16.28 -56.92 -11.80
C LYS A 3 -17.30 -56.68 -12.92
N LYS A 4 -18.16 -55.68 -12.69
CA LYS A 4 -18.44 -54.52 -13.58
C LYS A 4 -19.73 -53.83 -13.12
N LEU A 5 -19.66 -53.11 -11.99
CA LEU A 5 -20.71 -52.15 -11.64
C LEU A 5 -20.18 -51.12 -10.64
N PHE A 6 -19.10 -50.42 -11.02
CA PHE A 6 -18.58 -49.30 -10.22
C PHE A 6 -17.75 -48.39 -11.11
N PHE A 7 -18.39 -47.77 -12.11
CA PHE A 7 -17.71 -46.83 -13.00
C PHE A 7 -18.66 -45.78 -13.59
N CYS A 8 -19.54 -45.19 -12.77
CA CYS A 8 -20.38 -44.07 -13.21
C CYS A 8 -20.57 -42.97 -12.15
N LEU A 9 -19.85 -42.99 -11.02
CA LEU A 9 -20.06 -42.03 -9.92
C LEU A 9 -18.78 -41.29 -9.49
N LEU A 10 -17.84 -41.08 -10.41
CA LEU A 10 -16.56 -40.39 -10.16
C LEU A 10 -16.23 -39.33 -11.23
N LEU A 11 -17.25 -38.68 -11.81
CA LEU A 11 -17.11 -37.73 -12.92
C LEU A 11 -17.89 -36.42 -12.72
N ILE A 12 -18.35 -36.13 -11.51
CA ILE A 12 -19.15 -34.93 -11.19
C ILE A 12 -18.36 -33.90 -10.36
N LEU A 13 -17.11 -34.19 -9.97
CA LEU A 13 -16.38 -33.34 -9.03
C LEU A 13 -15.09 -32.72 -9.62
N ILE A 14 -15.12 -32.25 -10.86
CA ILE A 14 -14.00 -31.49 -11.41
C ILE A 14 -14.53 -30.29 -12.20
N GLY A 15 -14.31 -29.11 -11.63
CA GLY A 15 -13.81 -27.99 -12.40
C GLY A 15 -14.84 -26.99 -12.92
N SER A 16 -15.31 -26.12 -12.04
CA SER A 16 -15.51 -24.71 -12.40
C SER A 16 -15.60 -23.85 -11.14
N ILE A 17 -14.50 -23.81 -10.37
CA ILE A 17 -14.13 -22.57 -9.67
C ILE A 17 -13.62 -21.62 -10.75
N THR A 18 -14.54 -20.94 -11.43
CA THR A 18 -14.19 -19.77 -12.22
C THR A 18 -13.94 -18.66 -11.20
N SER A 19 -12.69 -18.52 -10.77
CA SER A 19 -12.25 -17.33 -10.06
C SER A 19 -12.43 -16.17 -11.03
N CYS A 20 -13.38 -15.27 -10.76
CA CYS A 20 -13.39 -13.97 -11.41
C CYS A 20 -12.07 -13.29 -11.01
N GLN A 21 -11.14 -13.20 -11.95
CA GLN A 21 -10.12 -12.17 -11.89
C GLN A 21 -10.75 -10.98 -12.60
N ASP A 22 -11.24 -10.03 -11.81
CA ASP A 22 -11.43 -8.69 -12.32
C ASP A 22 -10.03 -8.17 -12.65
N ASP A 23 -9.68 -8.28 -13.93
CA ASP A 23 -8.45 -7.75 -14.51
C ASP A 23 -8.54 -6.22 -14.47
N LEU A 24 -8.33 -5.63 -13.29
CA LEU A 24 -7.83 -4.28 -13.21
C LEU A 24 -6.49 -4.31 -13.94
N GLU A 25 -6.42 -3.66 -15.11
CA GLU A 25 -5.19 -3.52 -15.89
C GLU A 25 -4.11 -2.91 -14.99
N ALA A 26 -3.27 -3.77 -14.43
CA ALA A 26 -2.19 -3.36 -13.55
C ALA A 26 -1.21 -2.54 -14.38
N THR A 27 -1.14 -1.23 -14.13
CA THR A 27 -0.13 -0.40 -14.77
C THR A 27 1.17 -0.54 -14.00
N ASN A 28 2.24 -0.95 -14.69
CA ASN A 28 3.59 -0.93 -14.12
C ASN A 28 4.21 0.46 -14.20
N GLU A 29 3.58 1.36 -14.94
CA GLU A 29 3.96 2.77 -15.01
C GLU A 29 3.34 3.55 -13.85
N PRO A 30 4.10 4.49 -13.26
CA PRO A 30 3.60 5.35 -12.20
C PRO A 30 2.56 6.34 -12.75
N ILE A 31 1.50 6.55 -11.98
CA ILE A 31 0.58 7.67 -12.12
C ILE A 31 1.30 8.92 -11.64
N ILE A 32 1.33 9.95 -12.50
CA ILE A 32 1.97 11.22 -12.16
C ILE A 32 0.92 12.11 -11.48
N LEU A 33 1.06 12.27 -10.16
CA LEU A 33 0.26 13.20 -9.37
C LEU A 33 1.18 14.29 -8.83
N GLY A 34 1.05 15.51 -9.37
CA GLY A 34 1.83 16.67 -8.95
C GLY A 34 3.27 16.72 -9.51
N SER A 35 4.12 17.49 -8.81
CA SER A 35 5.49 17.82 -9.25
C SER A 35 6.60 17.26 -8.35
N GLU A 36 6.24 16.60 -7.25
CA GLU A 36 7.21 15.99 -6.33
C GLU A 36 7.72 14.64 -6.87
N PRO A 37 8.94 14.21 -6.51
CA PRO A 37 9.44 12.88 -6.85
C PRO A 37 8.79 11.84 -5.95
N VAL A 38 7.53 11.54 -6.21
CA VAL A 38 6.73 10.46 -5.61
C VAL A 38 6.04 9.71 -6.76
N ASN A 39 6.19 8.39 -6.75
CA ASN A 39 5.57 7.54 -7.76
C ASN A 39 4.29 6.93 -7.18
N PHE A 40 3.18 7.00 -7.90
CA PHE A 40 1.90 6.43 -7.48
C PHE A 40 1.59 5.20 -8.32
N TYR A 41 1.26 4.08 -7.69
CA TYR A 41 0.97 2.82 -8.38
C TYR A 41 -0.39 2.30 -7.95
N LYS A 42 -1.30 2.14 -8.92
CA LYS A 42 -2.53 1.36 -8.77
C LYS A 42 -2.27 -0.04 -9.34
N ASN A 43 -1.68 -0.90 -8.52
CA ASN A 43 -1.16 -2.19 -8.96
C ASN A 43 -1.27 -3.25 -7.85
N LYS A 44 -2.23 -4.17 -8.01
CA LYS A 44 -2.49 -5.24 -7.05
C LYS A 44 -1.27 -6.16 -6.82
N ALA A 45 -0.50 -6.48 -7.85
CA ALA A 45 0.66 -7.35 -7.69
C ALA A 45 1.76 -6.68 -6.83
N MET A 46 2.02 -5.39 -7.06
CA MET A 46 2.95 -4.62 -6.22
C MET A 46 2.44 -4.47 -4.79
N PHE A 47 1.13 -4.31 -4.61
CA PHE A 47 0.50 -4.25 -3.30
C PHE A 47 0.66 -5.57 -2.52
N ASP A 48 0.33 -6.70 -3.17
CA ASP A 48 0.45 -8.03 -2.57
C ASP A 48 1.92 -8.35 -2.24
N GLU A 49 2.84 -7.95 -3.11
CA GLU A 49 4.27 -8.06 -2.87
C GLU A 49 4.72 -7.21 -1.67
N ALA A 50 4.31 -5.94 -1.63
CA ALA A 50 4.61 -5.04 -0.53
C ALA A 50 4.08 -5.60 0.79
N SER A 51 2.85 -6.12 0.82
CA SER A 51 2.25 -6.75 2.01
C SER A 51 3.02 -7.98 2.50
N ARG A 52 3.49 -8.83 1.58
CA ARG A 52 4.19 -10.08 1.91
C ARG A 52 5.64 -9.88 2.32
N LEU A 53 6.34 -8.93 1.68
CA LEU A 53 7.79 -8.78 1.80
C LEU A 53 8.24 -7.65 2.74
N ARG A 54 7.32 -7.04 3.51
CA ARG A 54 7.63 -5.90 4.40
C ARG A 54 8.86 -6.14 5.25
N SER A 55 9.94 -5.45 4.93
CA SER A 55 11.22 -5.51 5.63
C SER A 55 12.19 -4.45 5.09
N ASP A 56 13.24 -4.19 5.87
CA ASP A 56 14.36 -3.33 5.48
C ASP A 56 15.13 -3.84 4.24
N ASP A 57 14.96 -5.12 3.86
CA ASP A 57 15.51 -5.68 2.62
C ASP A 57 14.65 -5.34 1.40
N TYR A 58 13.33 -5.20 1.58
CA TYR A 58 12.39 -4.91 0.49
C TYR A 58 12.24 -3.41 0.21
N SER A 59 12.31 -2.60 1.27
CA SER A 59 12.23 -1.14 1.23
C SER A 59 13.34 -0.56 2.10
N SER A 60 14.01 0.48 1.62
CA SER A 60 14.98 1.20 2.45
C SER A 60 14.32 1.68 3.75
N PRO A 61 14.99 1.59 4.91
CA PRO A 61 14.39 1.90 6.20
C PRO A 61 13.90 3.35 6.29
N PHE A 62 12.68 3.53 6.78
CA PHE A 62 12.12 4.82 7.16
C PHE A 62 11.07 4.64 8.26
N SER A 63 10.66 5.72 8.91
CA SER A 63 9.55 5.76 9.85
C SER A 63 8.45 6.67 9.32
N ILE A 64 7.20 6.30 9.55
CA ILE A 64 6.07 7.21 9.48
C ILE A 64 6.01 7.92 10.84
N ASP A 65 6.10 9.23 10.85
CA ASP A 65 6.13 10.03 12.07
C ASP A 65 4.78 10.70 12.35
N HIS A 66 4.08 11.07 11.28
CA HIS A 66 2.81 11.79 11.37
C HIS A 66 1.95 11.53 10.14
N ILE A 67 0.64 11.54 10.34
CA ILE A 67 -0.34 11.51 9.26
C ILE A 67 -1.41 12.57 9.50
N GLN A 68 -1.75 13.30 8.44
CA GLN A 68 -2.80 14.30 8.47
C GLN A 68 -3.68 14.16 7.24
N ARG A 69 -4.99 14.18 7.44
CA ARG A 69 -5.96 14.26 6.35
C ARG A 69 -6.83 15.48 6.49
N THR A 70 -6.98 16.21 5.40
CA THR A 70 -7.93 17.32 5.29
C THR A 70 -8.66 17.20 3.97
N GLY A 71 -9.92 16.75 4.04
CA GLY A 71 -10.74 16.44 2.87
C GLY A 71 -10.10 15.33 2.03
N ASP A 72 -9.69 15.70 0.82
CA ASP A 72 -9.20 14.79 -0.21
C ASP A 72 -7.66 14.70 -0.22
N THR A 73 -6.99 15.47 0.65
CA THR A 73 -5.53 15.45 0.75
C THR A 73 -5.08 14.69 1.98
N LEU A 74 -4.24 13.67 1.77
CA LEU A 74 -3.55 12.94 2.82
C LEU A 74 -2.06 13.32 2.80
N LYS A 75 -1.55 13.78 3.93
CA LYS A 75 -0.13 14.09 4.14
C LYS A 75 0.46 13.06 5.09
N VAL A 76 1.61 12.51 4.72
CA VAL A 76 2.35 11.56 5.55
C VAL A 76 3.75 12.12 5.77
N GLU A 77 4.08 12.49 7.00
CA GLU A 77 5.44 12.84 7.38
C GLU A 77 6.22 11.56 7.64
N VAL A 78 7.37 11.45 7.00
CA VAL A 78 8.29 10.33 7.15
C VAL A 78 9.68 10.83 7.51
N SER A 79 10.42 10.02 8.27
CA SER A 79 11.84 10.22 8.54
C SER A 79 12.67 9.04 8.05
N TYR A 80 13.83 9.32 7.48
CA TYR A 80 14.78 8.31 7.01
C TYR A 80 16.21 8.80 7.24
N ALA A 81 17.19 7.89 7.14
CA ALA A 81 18.58 8.25 7.40
C ALA A 81 19.10 9.30 6.40
N LYS A 82 19.81 10.30 6.92
CA LYS A 82 20.51 11.31 6.11
C LYS A 82 21.55 10.63 5.23
N GLY A 83 21.69 11.11 4.00
CA GLY A 83 22.58 10.55 2.98
C GLY A 83 21.92 9.47 2.10
N CYS A 84 20.73 8.99 2.46
CA CYS A 84 19.90 8.25 1.53
C CYS A 84 19.35 9.18 0.44
N GLU A 85 19.56 8.83 -0.82
CA GLU A 85 18.93 9.48 -1.98
C GLU A 85 17.98 8.48 -2.64
N GLY A 86 16.72 8.88 -2.84
CA GLY A 86 15.71 7.97 -3.34
C GLY A 86 14.35 8.57 -3.58
N THR A 87 13.42 7.70 -3.97
CA THR A 87 12.04 8.04 -4.33
C THR A 87 11.07 7.22 -3.49
N PHE A 88 9.99 7.86 -3.07
CA PHE A 88 8.88 7.18 -2.39
C PHE A 88 7.86 6.70 -3.41
N HIS A 89 7.38 5.48 -3.23
CA HIS A 89 6.33 4.86 -4.02
C HIS A 89 5.10 4.69 -3.13
N VAL A 90 3.97 5.25 -3.55
CA VAL A 90 2.65 5.04 -2.94
C VAL A 90 1.96 3.95 -3.74
N ILE A 91 1.64 2.83 -3.10
CA ILE A 91 1.10 1.64 -3.77
C ILE A 91 -0.28 1.33 -3.20
N TRP A 92 -1.26 1.18 -4.09
CA TRP A 92 -2.63 0.78 -3.80
C TRP A 92 -3.03 -0.35 -4.74
N ASP A 93 -3.83 -1.30 -4.26
CA ASP A 93 -4.31 -2.43 -5.08
C ASP A 93 -5.45 -2.07 -6.03
N GLY A 94 -6.01 -0.88 -5.88
CA GLY A 94 -7.13 -0.42 -6.68
C GLY A 94 -8.50 -0.82 -6.14
N ALA A 95 -8.55 -1.41 -4.94
CA ALA A 95 -9.78 -1.84 -4.29
C ALA A 95 -10.05 -1.05 -3.00
N ILE A 96 -11.34 -0.86 -2.72
CA ILE A 96 -11.83 -0.39 -1.43
C ILE A 96 -12.64 -1.53 -0.82
N MET A 97 -12.37 -1.84 0.45
CA MET A 97 -13.17 -2.79 1.20
C MET A 97 -14.52 -2.15 1.52
N GLU A 98 -15.59 -2.63 0.88
CA GLU A 98 -16.94 -2.05 0.98
C GLU A 98 -17.70 -2.44 2.26
N SER A 99 -17.08 -3.18 3.18
CA SER A 99 -17.64 -3.39 4.52
C SER A 99 -17.66 -2.06 5.27
N TYR A 100 -18.76 -1.69 5.92
CA TYR A 100 -18.84 -0.40 6.63
C TYR A 100 -18.11 -0.44 8.00
N PRO A 101 -17.26 0.57 8.32
CA PRO A 101 -16.85 1.68 7.45
C PRO A 101 -15.87 1.23 6.36
N MET A 102 -15.97 1.85 5.18
CA MET A 102 -15.13 1.50 4.02
C MET A 102 -13.64 1.68 4.35
N GLN A 103 -12.78 0.80 3.83
CA GLN A 103 -11.35 0.83 4.14
C GLN A 103 -10.49 0.66 2.90
N ALA A 104 -9.37 1.40 2.85
CA ALA A 104 -8.32 1.22 1.86
C ALA A 104 -6.94 1.27 2.52
N THR A 105 -6.02 0.45 2.01
CA THR A 105 -4.62 0.46 2.48
C THR A 105 -3.72 1.02 1.40
N LEU A 106 -2.82 1.92 1.79
CA LEU A 106 -1.77 2.48 0.96
C LEU A 106 -0.43 2.02 1.53
N PHE A 107 0.40 1.36 0.73
CA PHE A 107 1.78 1.08 1.10
C PHE A 107 2.69 2.24 0.69
N LEU A 108 3.54 2.67 1.60
CA LEU A 108 4.68 3.52 1.31
C LEU A 108 5.94 2.65 1.22
N LYS A 109 6.59 2.68 0.06
CA LYS A 109 7.89 2.05 -0.16
C LYS A 109 8.92 3.12 -0.45
N PHE A 110 10.07 3.05 0.20
CA PHE A 110 11.20 3.92 -0.08
C PHE A 110 12.26 3.14 -0.84
N GLN A 111 12.54 3.55 -2.07
CA GLN A 111 13.61 2.98 -2.87
C GLN A 111 14.77 3.97 -2.88
N ALA A 112 15.75 3.73 -2.00
CA ALA A 112 16.90 4.60 -1.81
C ALA A 112 18.23 3.89 -2.06
N THR A 113 19.23 4.71 -2.36
CA THR A 113 20.62 4.31 -2.52
C THR A 113 21.52 5.21 -1.68
N GLY A 114 22.76 4.82 -1.46
CA GLY A 114 23.72 5.63 -0.69
C GLY A 114 23.44 5.71 0.81
N CYS A 115 22.49 4.91 1.32
CA CYS A 115 22.14 4.92 2.73
C CYS A 115 23.33 4.51 3.62
N PRO A 116 23.54 5.18 4.76
CA PRO A 116 24.57 4.81 5.70
C PRO A 116 24.28 3.42 6.31
N ASN A 117 25.35 2.66 6.59
CA ASN A 117 25.24 1.33 7.21
C ASN A 117 24.66 1.33 8.63
N LYS A 118 24.45 2.50 9.23
CA LYS A 118 23.87 2.67 10.56
C LYS A 118 22.84 3.80 10.55
N PHE A 119 21.65 3.50 11.05
CA PHE A 119 20.64 4.51 11.32
C PHE A 119 21.03 5.28 12.59
N ILE A 120 21.18 6.61 12.48
CA ILE A 120 21.46 7.49 13.62
C ILE A 120 20.28 8.45 13.71
N LEU A 121 19.58 8.42 14.84
CA LEU A 121 18.30 9.14 15.04
C LEU A 121 18.45 10.66 14.82
N ASP A 122 19.56 11.24 15.29
CA ASP A 122 19.90 12.66 15.16
C ASP A 122 20.38 13.05 13.75
N GLU A 123 20.53 12.07 12.86
CA GLU A 123 20.91 12.25 11.46
C GLU A 123 19.78 11.76 10.55
N THR A 124 18.55 12.14 10.88
CA THR A 124 17.37 11.85 10.04
C THR A 124 16.98 13.04 9.17
N VAL A 125 16.46 12.74 7.99
CA VAL A 125 15.83 13.70 7.09
C VAL A 125 14.34 13.47 7.15
N ARG A 126 13.57 14.54 7.31
CA ARG A 126 12.11 14.52 7.27
C ARG A 126 11.61 14.90 5.89
N LYS A 127 10.57 14.20 5.42
CA LYS A 127 9.88 14.51 4.17
C LYS A 127 8.37 14.38 4.39
N VAL A 128 7.61 15.29 3.81
CA VAL A 128 6.15 15.18 3.75
C VAL A 128 5.77 14.64 2.38
N ILE A 129 5.04 13.53 2.35
CA ILE A 129 4.46 12.95 1.13
C ILE A 129 3.01 13.42 1.06
N THR A 130 2.66 14.15 0.01
CA THR A 130 1.28 14.61 -0.22
C THR A 130 0.60 13.72 -1.24
N ILE A 131 -0.56 13.18 -0.88
CA ILE A 131 -1.38 12.27 -1.70
C ILE A 131 -2.71 12.96 -1.97
N ASP A 132 -2.98 13.25 -3.25
CA ASP A 132 -4.31 13.59 -3.75
C ASP A 132 -5.14 12.30 -3.84
N LEU A 133 -5.99 12.06 -2.84
CA LEU A 133 -6.78 10.83 -2.74
C LEU A 133 -7.80 10.73 -3.86
N VAL A 134 -8.42 11.84 -4.28
CA VAL A 134 -9.39 11.83 -5.39
C VAL A 134 -8.67 11.59 -6.71
N GLY A 135 -7.55 12.27 -6.95
CA GLY A 135 -6.71 12.03 -8.13
C GLY A 135 -6.18 10.59 -8.21
N PHE A 136 -5.92 9.95 -7.06
CA PHE A 136 -5.37 8.59 -7.03
C PHE A 136 -6.45 7.49 -7.08
N ILE A 137 -7.58 7.69 -6.39
CA ILE A 137 -8.65 6.68 -6.26
C ILE A 137 -9.69 6.82 -7.35
N GLY A 138 -10.01 8.05 -7.74
CA GLY A 138 -10.92 8.39 -8.84
C GLY A 138 -12.36 8.70 -8.45
N ASP A 139 -12.72 8.66 -7.16
CA ASP A 139 -14.10 8.93 -6.70
C ASP A 139 -14.11 9.70 -5.36
N GLU A 140 -14.72 10.89 -5.38
CA GLU A 140 -14.81 11.80 -4.24
C GLU A 140 -15.68 11.26 -3.10
N GLN A 141 -16.78 10.56 -3.41
CA GLN A 141 -17.66 10.02 -2.39
C GLN A 141 -17.00 8.83 -1.68
N LEU A 142 -16.37 7.94 -2.45
CA LEU A 142 -15.60 6.83 -1.90
C LEU A 142 -14.47 7.34 -1.00
N VAL A 143 -13.72 8.37 -1.44
CA VAL A 143 -12.67 8.98 -0.62
C VAL A 143 -13.24 9.44 0.73
N LYS A 144 -14.34 10.21 0.73
CA LYS A 144 -14.94 10.76 1.96
C LYS A 144 -15.38 9.69 2.97
N GLU A 145 -15.90 8.56 2.50
CA GLU A 145 -16.41 7.48 3.34
C GLU A 145 -15.33 6.45 3.74
N THR A 146 -14.14 6.54 3.14
CA THR A 146 -13.06 5.57 3.34
C THR A 146 -12.13 5.98 4.49
N ILE A 147 -11.88 5.03 5.39
CA ILE A 147 -10.77 5.04 6.33
C ILE A 147 -9.50 4.59 5.59
N PHE A 148 -8.43 5.38 5.71
CA PHE A 148 -7.15 5.07 5.07
C PHE A 148 -6.17 4.50 6.08
N HIS A 149 -5.60 3.36 5.74
CA HIS A 149 -4.43 2.81 6.41
C HIS A 149 -3.20 3.12 5.59
N VAL A 150 -2.17 3.70 6.20
CA VAL A 150 -0.87 3.90 5.57
C VAL A 150 0.11 2.94 6.23
N ALA A 151 0.64 2.02 5.44
CA ALA A 151 1.55 0.99 5.89
C ALA A 151 2.98 1.25 5.39
N ASN A 152 3.93 1.13 6.30
CA ASN A 152 5.36 1.20 5.99
C ASN A 152 5.80 -0.12 5.34
N ALA A 153 6.42 -0.07 4.16
CA ALA A 153 6.92 -1.28 3.49
C ALA A 153 8.29 -1.76 4.00
N SER A 154 9.00 -0.97 4.82
CA SER A 154 10.26 -1.38 5.46
C SER A 154 10.06 -2.08 6.81
N SER A 155 8.91 -1.90 7.45
CA SER A 155 8.63 -2.47 8.77
C SER A 155 7.16 -2.89 8.92
N LEU A 156 6.76 -3.37 10.10
CA LEU A 156 5.36 -3.65 10.43
C LEU A 156 4.58 -2.40 10.87
N GLN A 157 5.23 -1.22 10.92
CA GLN A 157 4.59 0.03 11.29
C GLN A 157 3.46 0.38 10.30
N GLY A 158 2.35 0.87 10.82
CA GLY A 158 1.27 1.43 10.03
C GLY A 158 0.42 2.35 10.89
N VAL A 159 -0.31 3.24 10.24
CA VAL A 159 -1.18 4.21 10.90
C VAL A 159 -2.52 4.27 10.19
N THR A 160 -3.59 4.43 10.98
CA THR A 160 -4.96 4.57 10.48
C THR A 160 -5.37 6.03 10.56
N CYS A 161 -6.02 6.53 9.50
CA CYS A 161 -6.60 7.86 9.43
C CYS A 161 -8.08 7.76 9.06
N GLU A 162 -8.95 8.06 10.02
CA GLU A 162 -10.40 8.10 9.86
C GLU A 162 -10.88 9.54 9.65
N GLY A 163 -11.68 9.78 8.60
CA GLY A 163 -12.18 11.11 8.27
C GLY A 163 -11.05 12.15 8.09
N ASN A 164 -11.23 13.33 8.67
CA ASN A 164 -10.12 14.28 8.86
C ASN A 164 -9.35 13.87 10.11
N CYS A 165 -8.06 13.62 9.98
CA CYS A 165 -7.20 13.16 11.06
C CYS A 165 -5.95 14.03 11.19
N ASP A 166 -5.32 13.97 12.37
CA ASP A 166 -4.04 14.62 12.69
C ASP A 166 -3.35 13.79 13.78
N GLU A 167 -2.62 12.75 13.38
CA GLU A 167 -2.13 11.70 14.26
C GLU A 167 -0.59 11.63 14.24
N THR A 168 0.03 11.74 15.42
CA THR A 168 1.47 11.49 15.60
C THR A 168 1.70 10.02 15.88
N VAL A 169 2.61 9.39 15.15
CA VAL A 169 2.93 7.97 15.31
C VAL A 169 4.01 7.82 16.37
N SER A 170 3.65 7.21 17.50
CA SER A 170 4.61 6.90 18.56
C SER A 170 5.45 5.70 18.16
N ASN A 171 6.74 5.92 17.90
CA ASN A 171 7.72 4.86 17.73
C ASN A 171 8.15 4.38 19.13
N GLY A 172 7.54 3.30 19.60
CA GLY A 172 7.85 2.67 20.89
C GLY A 172 9.20 1.96 20.92
#